data_AF-A0A2M7V0S8-F1
#
_entry.id   AF-A0A2M7V0S8-F1
#
_cell.length_a   1.000
_cell.length_b   1.000
_cell.length_c   1.000
_cell.angle_alpha   90.00
_cell.angle_beta   90.00
_cell.angle_gamma   90.00
#
_symmetry.space_group_name_H-M   'P 1'
#
loop_
_entity.id
_entity.type
_entity.pdbx_description
1 polymer ?
#
loop_
_entity_poly.entity_id
_entity_poly.type
_entity_poly.pdbx_seq_one_letter_code
_entity_poly.pdbx_strand_id
1 'polypeptide(L)'
;MNYMLLGAGFSGGIVRGLTGYLKRQLSYKEVKFKLFYFLFIILISGIIGLVVSSFFLKTPLFSFVVGYAGGDFVENIYKIFTKKVSF
;
A
#
# COMPACT_ATOMS: atom_id res chain seq x y z
N MET A 1 10.22 -11.26 -18.32
CA MET A 1 9.61 -10.47 -17.23
C MET A 1 8.10 -10.46 -17.46
N ASN A 2 7.28 -11.01 -16.57
CA ASN A 2 5.84 -11.12 -16.82
C ASN A 2 5.16 -9.82 -16.36
N TYR A 3 4.98 -8.86 -17.29
CA TYR A 3 4.44 -7.52 -17.01
C TYR A 3 3.07 -7.56 -16.31
N MET A 4 2.27 -8.61 -16.55
CA MET A 4 1.01 -8.88 -15.87
C MET A 4 1.15 -9.09 -14.36
N LEU A 5 2.20 -9.77 -13.91
CA LEU A 5 2.44 -10.04 -12.49
C LEU A 5 2.84 -8.76 -11.75
N LEU A 6 3.71 -7.96 -12.35
CA LEU A 6 4.12 -6.66 -11.82
C LEU A 6 2.94 -5.68 -11.75
N GLY A 7 2.10 -5.63 -12.80
CA GLY A 7 0.89 -4.81 -12.82
C GLY A 7 -0.13 -5.21 -11.74
N ALA A 8 -0.28 -6.52 -11.48
CA ALA A 8 -1.14 -7.02 -10.42
C ALA A 8 -0.61 -6.66 -9.02
N GLY A 9 0.69 -6.74 -8.80
CA GLY A 9 1.31 -6.28 -7.55
C GLY A 9 1.17 -4.79 -7.29
N PHE A 10 1.35 -3.98 -8.34
CA PHE A 10 1.18 -2.53 -8.28
C PHE A 10 -0.26 -2.14 -7.92
N SER A 11 -1.25 -2.79 -8.54
CA SER A 11 -2.65 -2.49 -8.26
C SER A 11 -3.04 -2.90 -6.83
N GLY A 12 -2.50 -3.98 -6.29
CA GLY A 12 -2.64 -4.35 -4.88
C GLY A 12 -2.06 -3.26 -3.94
N GLY A 13 -0.88 -2.76 -4.25
CA GLY A 13 -0.25 -1.64 -3.53
C GLY A 13 -1.07 -0.35 -3.58
N ILE A 14 -1.67 -0.01 -4.74
CA ILE A 14 -2.54 1.16 -4.90
C ILE A 14 -3.80 1.03 -4.03
N VAL A 15 -4.46 -0.13 -4.03
CA VAL A 15 -5.67 -0.36 -3.22
C VAL A 15 -5.38 -0.12 -1.73
N ARG A 16 -4.22 -0.58 -1.23
CA ARG A 16 -3.79 -0.31 0.14
C ARG A 16 -3.50 1.18 0.40
N GLY A 17 -2.92 1.87 -0.57
CA GLY A 17 -2.69 3.33 -0.48
C GLY A 17 -4.01 4.11 -0.41
N LEU A 18 -5.01 3.69 -1.18
CA LEU A 18 -6.37 4.23 -1.15
C LEU A 18 -7.06 3.99 0.19
N THR A 19 -7.03 2.76 0.72
CA THR A 19 -7.64 2.43 2.02
C THR A 19 -6.97 3.17 3.17
N GLY A 20 -5.64 3.32 3.15
CA GLY A 20 -4.89 4.12 4.11
C GLY A 20 -5.26 5.62 4.08
N TYR A 21 -5.44 6.17 2.87
CA TYR A 21 -5.87 7.57 2.71
C TYR A 21 -7.33 7.79 3.14
N LEU A 22 -8.23 6.87 2.78
CA LEU A 22 -9.62 6.88 3.23
C LEU A 22 -9.72 6.85 4.75
N LYS A 23 -8.91 6.01 5.41
CA LYS A 23 -8.85 5.95 6.87
C LYS A 23 -8.41 7.29 7.48
N ARG A 24 -7.44 7.97 6.86
CA ARG A 24 -6.98 9.30 7.27
C ARG A 24 -8.08 10.36 7.11
N GLN A 25 -8.82 10.32 6.01
CA GLN A 25 -9.96 11.22 5.73
C GLN A 25 -11.11 10.98 6.72
N LEU A 26 -11.46 9.73 7.02
CA LEU A 26 -12.54 9.37 7.94
C LEU A 26 -12.20 9.65 9.40
N SER A 27 -10.94 9.45 9.81
CA SER A 27 -10.52 9.60 11.21
C SER A 27 -10.30 11.07 11.63
N TYR A 28 -10.18 12.00 10.69
CA TYR A 28 -9.95 13.42 10.99
C TYR A 28 -11.04 14.27 10.32
N LYS A 29 -11.91 14.87 11.14
CA LYS A 29 -13.13 15.58 10.73
C LYS A 29 -12.91 16.76 9.77
N GLU A 30 -11.66 17.22 9.57
CA GLU A 30 -11.32 18.40 8.75
C GLU A 30 -9.96 18.29 8.03
N VAL A 31 -9.70 17.21 7.28
CA VAL A 31 -8.48 17.15 6.45
C VAL A 31 -8.74 17.80 5.10
N LYS A 32 -8.21 19.01 4.89
CA LYS A 32 -8.13 19.63 3.54
C LYS A 32 -7.55 18.60 2.57
N PHE A 33 -8.31 18.25 1.53
CA PHE A 33 -7.89 17.29 0.51
C PHE A 33 -6.65 17.83 -0.21
N LYS A 34 -5.46 17.39 0.24
CA LYS A 34 -4.20 17.74 -0.42
C LYS A 34 -3.95 16.70 -1.49
N LEU A 35 -4.31 17.04 -2.73
CA LEU A 35 -4.13 16.19 -3.92
C LEU A 35 -2.69 15.65 -4.01
N PHE A 36 -1.70 16.47 -3.67
CA PHE A 36 -0.28 16.10 -3.64
C PHE A 36 0.03 15.01 -2.60
N TYR A 37 -0.59 15.08 -1.42
CA TYR A 37 -0.40 14.09 -0.35
C TYR A 37 -1.05 12.75 -0.71
N PHE A 38 -2.23 12.79 -1.34
CA PHE A 38 -2.92 11.63 -1.89
C PHE A 38 -2.07 10.92 -2.95
N LEU A 39 -1.57 11.67 -3.93
CA LEU A 39 -0.72 11.12 -4.98
C LEU A 39 0.55 10.50 -4.39
N PHE A 40 1.17 11.16 -3.41
CA PHE A 40 2.39 10.69 -2.77
C PHE A 40 2.19 9.36 -2.03
N ILE A 41 1.09 9.23 -1.28
CA ILE A 41 0.73 7.98 -0.59
C ILE A 41 0.48 6.85 -1.59
N ILE A 42 -0.26 7.11 -2.66
CA ILE A 42 -0.58 6.09 -3.67
C ILE A 42 0.68 5.66 -4.42
N LEU A 43 1.56 6.60 -4.78
CA LEU A 43 2.84 6.30 -5.42
C LEU A 43 3.73 5.44 -4.53
N ILE A 44 3.89 5.80 -3.27
CA ILE A 44 4.71 5.04 -2.32
C ILE A 44 4.13 3.64 -2.13
N SER A 45 2.81 3.52 -1.93
CA SER A 45 2.16 2.23 -1.73
C SER A 45 2.23 1.37 -2.99
N GLY A 46 2.11 1.96 -4.18
CA GLY A 46 2.32 1.29 -5.45
C GLY A 46 3.76 0.78 -5.63
N ILE A 47 4.77 1.60 -5.33
CA ILE A 47 6.19 1.19 -5.40
C ILE A 47 6.45 0.01 -4.45
N ILE A 48 5.93 0.07 -3.21
CA ILE A 48 6.05 -1.04 -2.26
C ILE A 48 5.39 -2.31 -2.82
N GLY A 49 4.18 -2.18 -3.40
CA GLY A 49 3.48 -3.30 -4.04
C GLY A 49 4.24 -3.91 -5.21
N LEU A 50 4.90 -3.08 -6.03
CA LEU A 50 5.78 -3.54 -7.11
C LEU A 50 7.00 -4.29 -6.59
N VAL A 51 7.70 -3.73 -5.60
CA VAL A 51 8.88 -4.34 -5.00
C VAL A 51 8.52 -5.70 -4.42
N VAL A 52 7.48 -5.75 -3.59
CA VAL A 52 7.05 -6.97 -2.91
C VAL A 52 6.55 -8.03 -3.91
N SER A 53 5.79 -7.62 -4.93
CA SER A 53 5.35 -8.53 -5.98
C SER A 53 6.48 -9.02 -6.90
N SER A 54 7.58 -8.27 -7.04
CA SER A 54 8.73 -8.69 -7.84
C SER A 54 9.50 -9.85 -7.20
N PHE A 55 9.43 -9.99 -5.86
CA PHE A 55 10.00 -11.14 -5.15
C PHE A 55 9.09 -12.38 -5.23
N PHE A 56 7.78 -12.18 -5.39
CA PHE A 56 6.77 -13.24 -5.39
C PHE A 56 6.07 -13.34 -6.76
N LEU A 57 6.80 -13.83 -7.76
CA LEU A 57 6.33 -14.03 -9.14
C LEU A 57 5.75 -15.44 -9.34
N LYS A 58 4.57 -15.72 -8.77
CA LYS A 58 3.88 -17.02 -8.94
C LYS A 58 2.63 -16.94 -9.81
N THR A 59 1.59 -16.25 -9.34
CA THR A 59 0.33 -16.09 -10.08
C THR A 59 -0.15 -14.64 -9.95
N PRO A 60 -0.92 -14.12 -10.93
CA PRO A 60 -1.39 -12.72 -10.88
C PRO A 60 -2.22 -12.41 -9.64
N LEU A 61 -3.07 -13.36 -9.23
CA LEU A 61 -3.88 -13.23 -8.01
C LEU A 61 -3.01 -13.17 -6.75
N PHE A 62 -1.97 -14.01 -6.69
CA PHE A 62 -1.04 -14.04 -5.57
C PHE A 62 -0.19 -12.76 -5.53
N SER A 63 0.30 -12.30 -6.67
CA SER A 63 1.02 -11.02 -6.81
C SER A 63 0.18 -9.83 -6.35
N PHE A 64 -1.13 -9.81 -6.65
CA PHE A 64 -2.06 -8.79 -6.15
C PHE A 64 -2.19 -8.79 -4.63
N VAL A 65 -2.48 -9.96 -4.04
CA VAL A 65 -2.63 -10.10 -2.58
C VAL A 65 -1.34 -9.75 -1.85
N VAL A 66 -0.21 -10.21 -2.37
CA VAL A 66 1.12 -9.97 -1.80
C VAL A 66 1.53 -8.49 -1.94
N GLY A 67 1.17 -7.83 -3.05
CA GLY A 67 1.36 -6.38 -3.20
C GLY A 67 0.55 -5.55 -2.20
N TYR A 68 -0.70 -5.94 -1.93
CA TYR A 68 -1.54 -5.32 -0.90
C TYR A 68 -0.98 -5.58 0.50
N ALA A 69 -0.74 -6.85 0.84
CA ALA A 69 -0.26 -7.29 2.14
C ALA A 69 1.13 -6.76 2.47
N GLY A 70 2.01 -6.62 1.48
CA GLY A 70 3.34 -6.02 1.64
C GLY A 70 3.26 -4.59 2.16
N GLY A 71 2.25 -3.85 1.73
CA GLY A 71 1.96 -2.54 2.28
C GLY A 71 1.62 -2.59 3.78
N ASP A 72 0.60 -3.36 4.14
CA ASP A 72 0.20 -3.56 5.54
C ASP A 72 1.35 -4.07 6.41
N PHE A 73 2.22 -4.93 5.86
CA PHE A 73 3.40 -5.45 6.54
C PHE A 73 4.37 -4.33 6.91
N VAL A 74 4.68 -3.43 5.97
CA VAL A 74 5.52 -2.24 6.22
C VAL A 74 4.88 -1.31 7.26
N GLU A 75 3.55 -1.17 7.25
CA GLU A 75 2.83 -0.38 8.27
C GLU A 75 2.99 -0.96 9.67
N ASN A 76 2.81 -2.27 9.79
CA ASN A 76 2.86 -2.97 11.06
C ASN A 76 4.28 -2.96 11.61
N ILE A 77 5.29 -3.16 10.75
CA ILE A 77 6.70 -2.96 11.11
C ILE A 77 6.92 -1.53 11.63
N TYR A 78 6.45 -0.52 10.88
CA TYR A 78 6.59 0.88 11.29
C TYR A 78 5.95 1.15 12.67
N LYS A 79 4.74 0.63 12.93
CA LYS A 79 4.05 0.75 14.23
C LYS A 79 4.84 0.10 15.37
N ILE A 80 5.42 -1.08 15.13
CA ILE A 80 6.28 -1.78 16.10
C ILE A 80 7.49 -0.90 16.45
N PHE A 81 8.19 -0.37 15.44
CA PHE A 81 9.37 0.48 15.66
C PHE A 81 9.04 1.81 16.33
N THR A 82 7.92 2.45 15.99
CA THR A 82 7.52 3.72 16.62
C THR A 82 6.86 3.58 17.99
N LYS A 83 6.66 2.35 18.50
CA LYS A 83 5.93 2.06 19.76
C LYS A 83 4.55 2.76 19.85
N LYS A 84 3.98 3.21 18.73
CA LYS A 84 2.61 3.71 18.66
C LYS A 84 1.67 2.52 18.68
N VAL A 85 1.51 1.93 19.87
CA VAL A 85 0.47 0.95 20.16
C VAL A 85 -0.83 1.73 20.31
N SER A 86 -1.53 2.01 19.21
CA SER A 86 -2.92 2.46 19.27
C SER A 86 -3.80 1.23 19.08
N PHE A 87 -4.36 0.78 20.20
CA PHE A 87 -5.51 -0.13 20.27
C PHE A 87 -6.69 0.42 19.46
#